data_AF-A0A556MH06-F1
#
_entry.id   AF-A0A556MH06-F1
#
_cell.length_a   1.000
_cell.length_b   1.000
_cell.length_c   1.000
_cell.angle_alpha   90.00
_cell.angle_beta   90.00
_cell.angle_gamma   90.00
#
_symmetry.space_group_name_H-M   'P 1'
#
loop_
_entity.id
_entity.type
_entity.pdbx_description
1 polymer ?
#
loop_
_entity_poly.entity_id
_entity_poly.type
_entity_poly.pdbx_seq_one_letter_code
_entity_poly.pdbx_strand_id
1 'polypeptide(L)'
;MNLKHKVFFWLAVVCLPFSLTAQTFSNFNKKGEQVTKFSKLGDAVDAHDGEIAYFNGTYYLYGTSYGCGFEWGHKDAPFCGFEVYSSKDMVTWTDKGTLFDASTPVWQTRCNGNTYGCFRPHVIYNSKTKLYVLWINVYDNRVGYRVFTSKTPVGPFVEQAEPKLAVNADAAVGGLNNGDHDTFVDDDGKAYLAYTDWHAKGAIAIEQLSDDYLTGTGKVVQAVTKESTEAPALFKRKGIYYLIYSDPNCGYCGGTGASYRTAKSPLGPWSEGIKISDNSCGGQPSFVSSIKLKTGDVFLFGSDLWNNAAKNESLANYYWAPLKFNEDGSIKPIACQNTVAVPGSTKTDESLNYAPGCDINAATKRTTSFKAAKTGLLTNLSLSTFKSAYPDAELQITISAEGSDQPLKSFTVNAGRLSWSPKNLVLHPEIKVIAGKTYTISISSTISKGCYGLEYDRATKDSAEPAFLYKLTIASK
;
A
#
# COMPACT_ATOMS: atom_id res chain seq x y z
N MET A 1 -17.78 -75.18 -21.36
CA MET A 1 -18.29 -73.97 -20.67
C MET A 1 -17.21 -72.90 -20.74
N ASN A 2 -17.51 -71.77 -21.38
CA ASN A 2 -16.57 -70.70 -21.75
C ASN A 2 -15.93 -70.00 -20.54
N LEU A 3 -14.59 -70.00 -20.46
CA LEU A 3 -13.81 -69.18 -19.52
C LEU A 3 -13.48 -67.83 -20.18
N LYS A 4 -14.16 -66.76 -19.78
CA LYS A 4 -13.84 -65.39 -20.19
C LYS A 4 -12.66 -64.87 -19.35
N HIS A 5 -11.51 -64.67 -19.99
CA HIS A 5 -10.38 -63.94 -19.40
C HIS A 5 -10.67 -62.43 -19.45
N LYS A 6 -10.82 -61.79 -18.29
CA LYS A 6 -10.82 -60.33 -18.17
C LYS A 6 -9.38 -59.86 -17.92
N VAL A 7 -8.79 -59.21 -18.92
CA VAL A 7 -7.52 -58.48 -18.77
C VAL A 7 -7.82 -57.14 -18.08
N PHE A 8 -7.27 -56.92 -16.89
CA PHE A 8 -7.28 -55.63 -16.22
C PHE A 8 -6.08 -54.81 -16.71
N PHE A 9 -6.34 -53.76 -17.50
CA PHE A 9 -5.35 -52.72 -17.79
C PHE A 9 -5.25 -51.79 -16.57
N TRP A 10 -4.14 -51.86 -15.84
CA TRP A 10 -3.77 -50.82 -14.88
C TRP A 10 -3.24 -49.61 -15.65
N LEU A 11 -4.06 -48.56 -15.80
CA LEU A 11 -3.56 -47.25 -16.21
C LEU A 11 -2.72 -46.69 -15.04
N ALA A 12 -1.41 -46.75 -15.15
CA ALA A 12 -0.52 -45.98 -14.29
C ALA A 12 -0.68 -44.50 -14.66
N VAL A 13 -1.46 -43.76 -13.89
CA VAL A 13 -1.48 -42.30 -13.96
C VAL A 13 -0.13 -41.81 -13.42
N VAL A 14 0.78 -41.49 -14.34
CA VAL A 14 2.02 -40.79 -14.02
C VAL A 14 1.63 -39.37 -13.58
N CYS A 15 1.49 -39.17 -12.27
CA CYS A 15 1.44 -37.83 -11.68
C CYS A 15 2.81 -37.19 -11.87
N LEU A 16 2.97 -36.42 -12.95
CA LEU A 16 4.09 -35.48 -13.06
C LEU A 16 4.00 -34.50 -11.88
N PRO A 17 5.07 -34.33 -11.08
CA PRO A 17 5.07 -33.30 -10.06
C PRO A 17 4.95 -31.94 -10.75
N PHE A 18 3.82 -31.26 -10.52
CA PHE A 18 3.74 -29.83 -10.79
C PHE A 18 4.72 -29.15 -9.84
N SER A 19 5.91 -28.80 -10.34
CA SER A 19 6.80 -27.86 -9.66
C SER A 19 6.10 -26.51 -9.63
N LEU A 20 5.43 -26.21 -8.51
CA LEU A 20 5.05 -24.85 -8.16
C LEU A 20 6.35 -24.04 -8.00
N THR A 21 6.74 -23.31 -9.04
CA THR A 21 7.72 -22.24 -8.90
C THR A 21 7.12 -21.20 -7.97
N ALA A 22 7.78 -20.94 -6.84
CA ALA A 22 7.41 -19.84 -5.96
C ALA A 22 7.77 -18.52 -6.65
N GLN A 23 6.84 -17.56 -6.67
CA GLN A 23 7.15 -16.20 -7.08
C GLN A 23 7.85 -15.49 -5.93
N THR A 24 8.76 -14.58 -6.24
CA THR A 24 9.44 -13.77 -5.23
C THR A 24 9.13 -12.32 -5.49
N PHE A 25 8.69 -11.58 -4.47
CA PHE A 25 8.67 -10.11 -4.52
C PHE A 25 9.81 -9.54 -3.70
N SER A 26 10.18 -8.29 -4.00
CA SER A 26 11.24 -7.59 -3.30
C SER A 26 10.69 -6.49 -2.40
N ASN A 27 11.24 -6.39 -1.19
CA ASN A 27 11.11 -5.22 -0.32
C ASN A 27 12.27 -4.25 -0.58
N PHE A 28 13.47 -4.81 -0.72
CA PHE A 28 14.70 -4.08 -0.95
C PHE A 28 15.48 -4.68 -2.11
N ASN A 29 16.24 -3.85 -2.82
CA ASN A 29 17.20 -4.34 -3.80
C ASN A 29 18.46 -4.91 -3.12
N LYS A 30 19.43 -5.37 -3.92
CA LYS A 30 20.69 -5.94 -3.41
C LYS A 30 21.56 -4.96 -2.61
N LYS A 31 21.35 -3.65 -2.76
CA LYS A 31 22.02 -2.60 -2.01
C LYS A 31 21.28 -2.19 -0.72
N GLY A 32 20.11 -2.78 -0.45
CA GLY A 32 19.28 -2.46 0.71
C GLY A 32 18.36 -1.25 0.50
N GLU A 33 18.22 -0.76 -0.74
CA GLU A 33 17.33 0.37 -1.05
C GLU A 33 15.89 -0.11 -1.24
N GLN A 34 14.92 0.69 -0.78
CA GLN A 34 13.48 0.43 -0.96
C GLN A 34 13.10 0.34 -2.45
N VAL A 35 12.09 -0.45 -2.77
CA VAL A 35 11.62 -0.71 -4.15
C VAL A 35 10.18 -0.24 -4.34
N THR A 36 9.95 0.63 -5.34
CA THR A 36 8.62 1.07 -5.75
C THR A 36 7.81 -0.08 -6.31
N LYS A 37 6.68 -0.43 -5.69
CA LYS A 37 5.76 -1.43 -6.24
C LYS A 37 4.88 -0.77 -7.30
N PHE A 38 4.86 -1.34 -8.50
CA PHE A 38 4.01 -0.86 -9.60
C PHE A 38 2.78 -1.73 -9.80
N SER A 39 1.66 -1.10 -10.14
CA SER A 39 0.46 -1.76 -10.60
C SER A 39 0.65 -2.34 -12.01
N LYS A 40 -0.31 -3.14 -12.46
CA LYS A 40 -0.36 -3.70 -13.83
C LYS A 40 -0.34 -2.61 -14.91
N LEU A 41 -0.83 -1.41 -14.60
CA LEU A 41 -0.80 -0.27 -15.52
C LEU A 41 0.55 0.45 -15.50
N GLY A 42 1.39 0.17 -14.50
CA GLY A 42 2.71 0.78 -14.33
C GLY A 42 2.70 2.03 -13.46
N ASP A 43 1.60 2.31 -12.77
CA ASP A 43 1.52 3.37 -11.75
C ASP A 43 2.05 2.84 -10.43
N ALA A 44 2.69 3.68 -9.62
CA ALA A 44 3.06 3.29 -8.27
C ALA A 44 1.80 2.93 -7.46
N VAL A 45 1.91 1.89 -6.64
CA VAL A 45 0.84 1.49 -5.72
C VAL A 45 0.81 2.46 -4.55
N ASP A 46 -0.29 3.20 -4.41
CA ASP A 46 -0.52 4.27 -3.42
C ASP A 46 -1.64 3.85 -2.46
N ALA A 47 -1.33 2.88 -1.59
CA ALA A 47 -2.23 2.30 -0.60
C ALA A 47 -1.44 1.95 0.66
N HIS A 48 -1.24 2.95 1.51
CA HIS A 48 -0.43 2.86 2.73
C HIS A 48 -1.30 2.67 3.97
N ASP A 49 -0.68 2.32 5.10
CA ASP A 49 -1.27 2.27 6.45
C ASP A 49 -2.52 1.43 6.67
N GLY A 50 -3.03 0.72 5.65
CA GLY A 50 -4.14 -0.22 5.77
C GLY A 50 -3.65 -1.66 5.96
N GLU A 51 -4.16 -2.58 5.12
CA GLU A 51 -3.87 -4.01 5.25
C GLU A 51 -3.88 -4.76 3.92
N ILE A 52 -3.27 -5.95 3.93
CA ILE A 52 -3.51 -6.95 2.88
C ILE A 52 -4.53 -7.97 3.40
N ALA A 53 -5.80 -7.87 3.00
CA ALA A 53 -6.78 -8.90 3.31
C ALA A 53 -6.77 -10.04 2.26
N TYR A 54 -7.20 -11.24 2.65
CA TYR A 54 -7.36 -12.37 1.73
C TYR A 54 -8.81 -12.85 1.71
N PHE A 55 -9.49 -12.63 0.59
CA PHE A 55 -10.88 -13.06 0.39
C PHE A 55 -11.01 -13.92 -0.85
N ASN A 56 -11.58 -15.12 -0.68
CA ASN A 56 -11.97 -16.02 -1.77
C ASN A 56 -10.87 -16.21 -2.83
N GLY A 57 -9.63 -16.46 -2.41
CA GLY A 57 -8.54 -16.72 -3.36
C GLY A 57 -7.89 -15.46 -3.94
N THR A 58 -8.12 -14.29 -3.37
CA THR A 58 -7.60 -13.00 -3.86
C THR A 58 -7.06 -12.18 -2.70
N TYR A 59 -5.88 -11.60 -2.90
CA TYR A 59 -5.31 -10.60 -2.00
C TYR A 59 -5.87 -9.22 -2.36
N TYR A 60 -6.25 -8.45 -1.36
CA TYR A 60 -6.68 -7.06 -1.49
C TYR A 60 -5.79 -6.20 -0.61
N LEU A 61 -5.03 -5.29 -1.20
CA LEU A 61 -4.29 -4.26 -0.49
C LEU A 61 -5.22 -3.05 -0.36
N TYR A 62 -5.64 -2.75 0.86
CA TYR A 62 -6.38 -1.56 1.22
C TYR A 62 -5.40 -0.55 1.82
N GLY A 63 -5.57 0.72 1.50
CA GLY A 63 -4.73 1.74 2.13
C GLY A 63 -5.15 3.16 1.83
N THR A 64 -4.62 4.07 2.61
CA THR A 64 -4.71 5.52 2.41
C THR A 64 -3.89 5.90 1.19
N SER A 65 -4.52 6.66 0.30
CA SER A 65 -3.84 7.27 -0.85
C SER A 65 -3.31 8.64 -0.46
N TYR A 66 -2.19 9.03 -1.04
CA TYR A 66 -1.59 10.35 -0.88
C TYR A 66 -1.38 11.05 -2.22
N GLY A 67 -1.71 10.40 -3.34
CA GLY A 67 -1.44 10.86 -4.70
C GLY A 67 -2.13 12.15 -5.12
N CYS A 68 -3.11 12.64 -4.35
CA CYS A 68 -3.70 13.96 -4.53
C CYS A 68 -2.94 15.09 -3.81
N GLY A 69 -2.02 14.74 -2.90
CA GLY A 69 -1.17 15.68 -2.16
C GLY A 69 -1.54 15.88 -0.71
N PHE A 70 -2.06 14.85 -0.03
CA PHE A 70 -2.18 14.93 1.42
C PHE A 70 -0.77 15.06 2.03
N GLU A 71 -0.55 16.07 2.87
CA GLU A 71 0.69 16.32 3.61
C GLU A 71 0.32 16.47 5.08
N TRP A 72 0.90 15.63 5.95
CA TRP A 72 0.57 15.66 7.37
C TRP A 72 1.03 16.97 8.02
N GLY A 73 0.15 17.56 8.84
CA GLY A 73 0.39 18.86 9.48
C GLY A 73 0.17 20.08 8.57
N HIS A 74 -0.14 19.89 7.28
CA HIS A 74 -0.53 20.97 6.38
C HIS A 74 -2.05 21.12 6.34
N LYS A 75 -2.60 22.20 6.92
CA LYS A 75 -4.05 22.36 7.13
C LYS A 75 -4.88 22.33 5.84
N ASP A 76 -4.33 22.83 4.74
CA ASP A 76 -5.02 22.88 3.45
C ASP A 76 -4.81 21.60 2.61
N ALA A 77 -4.15 20.58 3.17
CA ALA A 77 -3.93 19.32 2.48
C ALA A 77 -5.27 18.62 2.19
N PRO A 78 -5.54 18.23 0.92
CA PRO A 78 -6.76 17.54 0.54
C PRO A 78 -6.77 16.10 1.07
N PHE A 79 -7.97 15.55 1.32
CA PHE A 79 -8.10 14.12 1.57
C PHE A 79 -8.16 13.34 0.26
N CYS A 80 -7.22 12.41 0.03
CA CYS A 80 -7.19 11.65 -1.23
C CYS A 80 -8.11 10.42 -1.23
N GLY A 81 -8.58 10.00 -0.05
CA GLY A 81 -9.39 8.79 0.08
C GLY A 81 -8.56 7.53 0.30
N PHE A 82 -9.27 6.41 0.21
CA PHE A 82 -8.70 5.08 0.36
C PHE A 82 -8.79 4.33 -0.96
N GLU A 83 -7.68 3.78 -1.42
CA GLU A 83 -7.58 2.96 -2.62
C GLU A 83 -7.59 1.46 -2.27
N VAL A 84 -7.96 0.64 -3.24
CA VAL A 84 -7.86 -0.82 -3.15
C VAL A 84 -7.21 -1.39 -4.40
N TYR A 85 -6.23 -2.26 -4.18
CA TYR A 85 -5.58 -3.04 -5.22
C TYR A 85 -5.87 -4.52 -5.00
N SER A 86 -6.03 -5.29 -6.08
CA SER A 86 -6.21 -6.74 -6.00
C SER A 86 -5.08 -7.50 -6.66
N SER A 87 -4.71 -8.64 -6.11
CA SER A 87 -3.70 -9.53 -6.66
C SER A 87 -4.02 -11.01 -6.42
N LYS A 88 -3.51 -11.88 -7.30
CA LYS A 88 -3.53 -13.34 -7.12
C LYS A 88 -2.19 -13.90 -6.63
N ASP A 89 -1.12 -13.11 -6.74
CA ASP A 89 0.27 -13.52 -6.54
C ASP A 89 1.04 -12.60 -5.58
N MET A 90 0.41 -11.54 -5.06
CA MET A 90 1.01 -10.44 -4.26
C MET A 90 2.10 -9.63 -4.99
N VAL A 91 2.26 -9.82 -6.30
CA VAL A 91 3.26 -9.12 -7.11
C VAL A 91 2.58 -8.25 -8.17
N THR A 92 1.68 -8.85 -8.96
CA THR A 92 0.91 -8.14 -9.97
C THR A 92 -0.33 -7.55 -9.33
N TRP A 93 -0.29 -6.26 -9.02
CA TRP A 93 -1.42 -5.53 -8.43
C TRP A 93 -2.28 -4.88 -9.50
N THR A 94 -3.59 -5.09 -9.44
CA THR A 94 -4.58 -4.42 -10.30
C THR A 94 -5.35 -3.43 -9.46
N ASP A 95 -5.25 -2.14 -9.80
CA ASP A 95 -6.05 -1.05 -9.22
C ASP A 95 -7.55 -1.35 -9.39
N LYS A 96 -8.32 -1.18 -8.30
CA LYS A 96 -9.77 -1.36 -8.23
C LYS A 96 -10.52 -0.07 -7.92
N GLY A 97 -9.81 1.07 -7.85
CA GLY A 97 -10.35 2.38 -7.56
C GLY A 97 -10.47 2.65 -6.06
N THR A 98 -11.28 3.64 -5.72
CA THR A 98 -11.47 4.08 -4.34
C THR A 98 -12.57 3.30 -3.62
N LEU A 99 -12.43 3.14 -2.30
CA LEU A 99 -13.43 2.46 -1.46
C LEU A 99 -14.75 3.24 -1.40
N PHE A 100 -14.69 4.57 -1.48
CA PHE A 100 -15.81 5.49 -1.61
C PHE A 100 -15.32 6.80 -2.25
N ASP A 101 -16.25 7.71 -2.59
CA ASP A 101 -15.90 9.02 -3.17
C ASP A 101 -15.41 10.00 -2.09
N ALA A 102 -14.09 10.18 -2.02
CA ALA A 102 -13.44 11.10 -1.10
C ALA A 102 -13.55 12.58 -1.54
N SER A 103 -13.97 12.87 -2.77
CA SER A 103 -14.02 14.24 -3.30
C SER A 103 -15.21 15.05 -2.80
N THR A 104 -16.19 14.40 -2.14
CA THR A 104 -17.36 15.10 -1.63
C THR A 104 -16.99 16.15 -0.57
N PRO A 105 -17.76 17.26 -0.45
CA PRO A 105 -17.50 18.28 0.56
C PRO A 105 -17.45 17.73 1.99
N VAL A 106 -18.28 16.73 2.30
CA VAL A 106 -18.30 16.08 3.62
C VAL A 106 -16.92 15.50 3.94
N TRP A 107 -16.36 14.69 3.06
CA TRP A 107 -15.05 14.06 3.29
C TRP A 107 -13.89 15.06 3.27
N GLN A 108 -13.98 16.11 2.46
CA GLN A 108 -13.00 17.21 2.46
C GLN A 108 -13.08 18.10 3.70
N THR A 109 -14.13 17.99 4.53
CA THR A 109 -14.17 18.64 5.86
C THR A 109 -13.80 17.70 7.00
N ARG A 110 -14.04 16.40 6.87
CA ARG A 110 -13.79 15.40 7.93
C ARG A 110 -12.34 14.93 7.97
N CYS A 111 -11.71 14.82 6.81
CA CYS A 111 -10.46 14.09 6.63
C CYS A 111 -9.35 14.91 5.96
N ASN A 112 -9.54 16.22 5.77
CA ASN A 112 -8.47 17.07 5.26
C ASN A 112 -7.41 17.33 6.35
N GLY A 113 -6.32 18.00 5.98
CA GLY A 113 -5.23 18.29 6.91
C GLY A 113 -5.62 19.19 8.10
N ASN A 114 -6.73 19.94 8.03
CA ASN A 114 -7.23 20.73 9.14
C ASN A 114 -7.86 19.87 10.26
N THR A 115 -8.20 18.62 9.95
CA THR A 115 -8.75 17.63 10.90
C THR A 115 -7.83 16.42 11.02
N TYR A 116 -6.51 16.64 10.96
CA TYR A 116 -5.43 15.63 11.07
C TYR A 116 -5.36 14.58 9.95
N GLY A 117 -6.44 14.35 9.20
CA GLY A 117 -6.54 13.31 8.18
C GLY A 117 -7.44 12.15 8.59
N CYS A 118 -7.60 11.18 7.70
CA CYS A 118 -8.22 9.89 7.99
C CYS A 118 -7.35 8.80 7.37
N PHE A 119 -7.18 7.70 8.08
CA PHE A 119 -6.15 6.69 7.81
C PHE A 119 -6.64 5.27 8.12
N ARG A 120 -5.74 4.29 7.93
CA ARG A 120 -5.89 2.90 8.35
C ARG A 120 -7.21 2.25 7.92
N PRO A 121 -7.49 2.11 6.62
CA PRO A 121 -8.64 1.35 6.18
C PRO A 121 -8.42 -0.15 6.42
N HIS A 122 -9.20 -0.75 7.32
CA HIS A 122 -9.22 -2.20 7.55
C HIS A 122 -10.59 -2.77 7.18
N VAL A 123 -10.61 -3.88 6.44
CA VAL A 123 -11.80 -4.51 5.89
C VAL A 123 -11.91 -5.94 6.40
N ILE A 124 -13.00 -6.24 7.11
CA ILE A 124 -13.33 -7.60 7.56
C ILE A 124 -14.61 -8.10 6.91
N TYR A 125 -14.72 -9.41 6.72
CA TYR A 125 -15.94 -10.03 6.20
C TYR A 125 -16.82 -10.57 7.33
N ASN A 126 -18.07 -10.14 7.36
CA ASN A 126 -19.07 -10.66 8.28
C ASN A 126 -19.83 -11.82 7.63
N SER A 127 -19.60 -13.02 8.13
CA SER A 127 -20.22 -14.24 7.59
C SER A 127 -21.72 -14.36 7.89
N LYS A 128 -22.23 -13.65 8.91
CA LYS A 128 -23.66 -13.62 9.27
C LYS A 128 -24.43 -12.67 8.34
N THR A 129 -23.95 -11.45 8.18
CA THR A 129 -24.61 -10.42 7.34
C THR A 129 -24.26 -10.54 5.86
N LYS A 130 -23.20 -11.29 5.52
CA LYS A 130 -22.63 -11.43 4.17
C LYS A 130 -22.10 -10.11 3.59
N LEU A 131 -21.68 -9.19 4.46
CA LEU A 131 -21.14 -7.89 4.09
C LEU A 131 -19.65 -7.81 4.43
N TYR A 132 -18.93 -7.04 3.63
CA TYR A 132 -17.61 -6.50 3.97
C TYR A 132 -17.84 -5.26 4.82
N VAL A 133 -17.09 -5.14 5.91
CA VAL A 133 -17.18 -4.03 6.87
C VAL A 133 -15.83 -3.33 6.89
N LEU A 134 -15.83 -2.05 6.54
CA LEU A 134 -14.64 -1.18 6.55
C LEU A 134 -14.67 -0.32 7.81
N TRP A 135 -13.56 -0.31 8.55
CA TRP A 135 -13.28 0.62 9.63
C TRP A 135 -12.14 1.56 9.23
N ILE A 136 -12.32 2.86 9.49
CA ILE A 136 -11.31 3.91 9.29
C ILE A 136 -11.20 4.74 10.57
N ASN A 137 -10.01 5.27 10.87
CA ASN A 137 -9.90 6.28 11.91
C ASN A 137 -10.25 7.67 11.34
N VAL A 138 -10.82 8.51 12.19
CA VAL A 138 -11.20 9.90 11.91
C VAL A 138 -10.94 10.74 13.15
N TYR A 139 -10.84 12.06 13.01
CA TYR A 139 -10.66 12.97 14.14
C TYR A 139 -11.74 14.06 14.21
N ASP A 140 -12.82 13.90 13.44
CA ASP A 140 -13.96 14.84 13.40
C ASP A 140 -15.05 14.53 14.43
N ASN A 141 -15.07 13.31 14.97
CA ASN A 141 -16.08 12.86 15.93
C ASN A 141 -15.46 12.45 17.28
N ARG A 142 -16.32 12.04 18.22
CA ARG A 142 -15.86 11.67 19.57
C ARG A 142 -15.12 10.33 19.57
N VAL A 143 -15.67 9.35 18.86
CA VAL A 143 -15.25 7.95 18.95
C VAL A 143 -13.93 7.70 18.22
N GLY A 144 -13.58 8.55 17.27
CA GLY A 144 -12.35 8.43 16.48
C GLY A 144 -12.47 7.48 15.29
N TYR A 145 -13.67 7.00 14.97
CA TYR A 145 -13.89 6.01 13.90
C TYR A 145 -15.18 6.25 13.12
N ARG A 146 -15.17 5.78 11.87
CA ARG A 146 -16.37 5.59 11.04
C ARG A 146 -16.36 4.18 10.45
N VAL A 147 -17.54 3.61 10.27
CA VAL A 147 -17.73 2.25 9.75
C VAL A 147 -18.61 2.26 8.51
N PHE A 148 -18.30 1.38 7.55
CA PHE A 148 -18.99 1.28 6.28
C PHE A 148 -19.26 -0.19 5.94
N THR A 149 -20.23 -0.43 5.06
CA THR A 149 -20.49 -1.77 4.54
C THR A 149 -20.49 -1.81 3.01
N SER A 150 -20.13 -2.97 2.46
CA SER A 150 -20.29 -3.27 1.04
C SER A 150 -20.63 -4.74 0.80
N LYS A 151 -21.24 -5.02 -0.34
CA LYS A 151 -21.49 -6.39 -0.82
C LYS A 151 -20.27 -7.01 -1.49
N THR A 152 -19.27 -6.19 -1.85
CA THR A 152 -18.05 -6.65 -2.52
C THR A 152 -16.82 -6.19 -1.75
N PRO A 153 -15.66 -6.88 -1.88
CA PRO A 153 -14.44 -6.46 -1.20
C PRO A 153 -13.86 -5.16 -1.74
N VAL A 154 -14.35 -4.63 -2.86
CA VAL A 154 -13.81 -3.42 -3.52
C VAL A 154 -14.78 -2.24 -3.47
N GLY A 155 -15.89 -2.38 -2.75
CA GLY A 155 -16.88 -1.32 -2.64
C GLY A 155 -17.91 -1.29 -3.79
N PRO A 156 -18.57 -0.13 -4.01
CA PRO A 156 -18.47 1.05 -3.15
C PRO A 156 -18.93 0.72 -1.72
N PHE A 157 -18.23 1.30 -0.74
CA PHE A 157 -18.57 1.20 0.67
C PHE A 157 -19.54 2.32 1.06
N VAL A 158 -20.59 1.97 1.80
CA VAL A 158 -21.63 2.88 2.25
C VAL A 158 -21.49 3.10 3.75
N GLU A 159 -21.36 4.36 4.15
CA GLU A 159 -21.22 4.76 5.56
C GLU A 159 -22.43 4.28 6.37
N GLN A 160 -22.18 3.77 7.58
CA GLN A 160 -23.19 3.35 8.54
C GLN A 160 -23.30 4.38 9.68
N ALA A 161 -24.15 4.10 10.67
CA ALA A 161 -24.23 4.92 11.87
C ALA A 161 -22.86 5.03 12.56
N GLU A 162 -22.58 6.18 13.18
CA GLU A 162 -21.37 6.37 13.96
C GLU A 162 -21.26 5.28 15.05
N PRO A 163 -20.14 4.54 15.12
CA PRO A 163 -19.98 3.48 16.10
C PRO A 163 -19.90 4.06 17.51
N LYS A 164 -20.20 3.24 18.52
CA LYS A 164 -19.92 3.54 19.94
C LYS A 164 -18.82 2.62 20.43
N LEU A 165 -17.89 3.15 21.23
CA LEU A 165 -16.85 2.38 21.92
C LEU A 165 -16.86 2.73 23.41
N ALA A 166 -16.34 1.84 24.24
CA ALA A 166 -16.28 1.99 25.69
C ALA A 166 -15.24 3.04 26.13
N VAL A 167 -14.12 3.11 25.42
CA VAL A 167 -13.03 4.05 25.72
C VAL A 167 -13.35 5.41 25.10
N ASN A 168 -13.14 6.47 25.87
CA ASN A 168 -13.38 7.86 25.48
C ASN A 168 -14.86 8.18 25.11
N ALA A 169 -15.82 7.38 25.61
CA ALA A 169 -17.25 7.53 25.34
C ALA A 169 -17.82 8.90 25.78
N ASP A 170 -17.21 9.53 26.77
CA ASP A 170 -17.59 10.84 27.33
C ASP A 170 -16.62 11.97 26.95
N ALA A 171 -15.67 11.72 26.04
CA ALA A 171 -14.70 12.73 25.62
C ALA A 171 -15.33 13.90 24.85
N ALA A 172 -14.58 14.98 24.64
CA ALA A 172 -15.01 16.04 23.75
C ALA A 172 -15.17 15.53 22.31
N VAL A 173 -16.04 16.17 21.53
CA VAL A 173 -16.18 15.85 20.09
C VAL A 173 -14.96 16.38 19.34
N GLY A 174 -14.35 15.51 18.53
CA GLY A 174 -13.20 15.82 17.69
C GLY A 174 -11.87 15.79 18.44
N GLY A 175 -10.79 15.73 17.67
CA GLY A 175 -9.42 15.67 18.17
C GLY A 175 -8.90 14.25 18.41
N LEU A 176 -7.72 14.16 19.02
CA LEU A 176 -7.01 12.91 19.30
C LEU A 176 -7.62 12.19 20.51
N ASN A 177 -8.77 11.53 20.31
CA ASN A 177 -9.38 10.68 21.34
C ASN A 177 -8.86 9.24 21.21
N ASN A 178 -9.27 8.57 20.14
CA ASN A 178 -8.72 7.29 19.71
C ASN A 178 -7.96 7.49 18.39
N GLY A 179 -7.11 6.54 18.01
CA GLY A 179 -6.20 6.69 16.87
C GLY A 179 -6.06 5.43 16.05
N ASP A 180 -4.82 5.02 15.81
CA ASP A 180 -4.52 3.83 15.02
C ASP A 180 -5.25 2.59 15.51
N HIS A 181 -5.77 1.79 14.58
CA HIS A 181 -6.52 0.58 14.87
C HIS A 181 -6.18 -0.58 13.94
N ASP A 182 -6.67 -1.76 14.33
CA ASP A 182 -6.81 -2.95 13.50
C ASP A 182 -8.07 -3.73 13.92
N THR A 183 -8.61 -4.51 12.99
CA THR A 183 -9.81 -5.33 13.20
C THR A 183 -9.49 -6.81 13.06
N PHE A 184 -10.01 -7.62 13.97
CA PHE A 184 -9.80 -9.07 13.99
C PHE A 184 -11.12 -9.81 14.08
N VAL A 185 -11.30 -10.86 13.27
CA VAL A 185 -12.44 -11.79 13.36
C VAL A 185 -11.93 -13.14 13.86
N ASP A 186 -12.47 -13.59 14.99
CA ASP A 186 -12.11 -14.87 15.61
C ASP A 186 -12.85 -16.05 14.96
N ASP A 187 -12.40 -17.26 15.25
CA ASP A 187 -12.94 -18.51 14.71
C ASP A 187 -14.41 -18.75 15.11
N ASP A 188 -14.87 -18.12 16.21
CA ASP A 188 -16.27 -18.20 16.67
C ASP A 188 -17.19 -17.17 15.99
N GLY A 189 -16.64 -16.33 15.09
CA GLY A 189 -17.37 -15.29 14.37
C GLY A 189 -17.62 -14.03 15.19
N LYS A 190 -16.94 -13.82 16.33
CA LYS A 190 -16.88 -12.51 16.98
C LYS A 190 -15.77 -11.68 16.37
N ALA A 191 -16.02 -10.37 16.28
CA ALA A 191 -15.00 -9.41 15.86
C ALA A 191 -14.52 -8.56 17.03
N TYR A 192 -13.31 -8.03 16.91
CA TYR A 192 -12.64 -7.20 17.88
C TYR A 192 -11.95 -6.03 17.18
N LEU A 193 -11.97 -4.88 17.82
CA LEU A 193 -11.20 -3.69 17.42
C LEU A 193 -10.07 -3.52 18.43
N ALA A 194 -8.83 -3.56 17.96
CA ALA A 194 -7.67 -3.13 18.74
C ALA A 194 -7.35 -1.69 18.34
N TYR A 195 -7.21 -0.78 19.30
CA TYR A 195 -7.05 0.64 18.99
C TYR A 195 -6.24 1.42 20.02
N THR A 196 -5.57 2.44 19.53
CA THR A 196 -4.76 3.39 20.31
C THR A 196 -5.64 4.37 21.05
N ASP A 197 -5.45 4.50 22.37
CA ASP A 197 -6.09 5.51 23.22
C ASP A 197 -5.11 6.66 23.48
N TRP A 198 -5.39 7.83 22.91
CA TRP A 198 -4.53 9.01 23.04
C TRP A 198 -4.68 9.70 24.40
N HIS A 199 -5.78 9.50 25.13
CA HIS A 199 -5.93 9.97 26.52
C HIS A 199 -5.11 9.12 27.49
N ALA A 200 -4.84 7.86 27.11
CA ALA A 200 -3.86 7.00 27.76
C ALA A 200 -2.46 7.07 27.11
N LYS A 201 -2.13 8.21 26.47
CA LYS A 201 -0.83 8.50 25.84
C LYS A 201 -0.34 7.41 24.87
N GLY A 202 -1.26 6.79 24.14
CA GLY A 202 -0.97 5.77 23.14
C GLY A 202 -1.03 4.33 23.66
N ALA A 203 -1.53 4.08 24.87
CA ALA A 203 -1.80 2.69 25.27
C ALA A 203 -2.88 2.07 24.38
N ILE A 204 -2.79 0.76 24.10
CA ILE A 204 -3.75 0.06 23.24
C ILE A 204 -4.87 -0.54 24.08
N ALA A 205 -6.12 -0.33 23.64
CA ALA A 205 -7.31 -1.03 24.11
C ALA A 205 -7.79 -2.06 23.09
N ILE A 206 -8.52 -3.07 23.55
CA ILE A 206 -9.19 -4.05 22.68
C ILE A 206 -10.63 -4.20 23.12
N GLU A 207 -11.57 -3.98 22.21
CA GLU A 207 -13.00 -4.09 22.46
C GLU A 207 -13.67 -5.09 21.52
N GLN A 208 -14.57 -5.90 22.05
CA GLN A 208 -15.41 -6.78 21.24
C GLN A 208 -16.49 -5.97 20.50
N LEU A 209 -16.64 -6.23 19.19
CA LEU A 209 -17.67 -5.64 18.34
C LEU A 209 -19.00 -6.41 18.40
N SER A 210 -20.08 -5.73 18.02
CA SER A 210 -21.44 -6.26 17.85
C SER A 210 -21.50 -7.35 16.77
N ASP A 211 -22.58 -8.11 16.71
CA ASP A 211 -22.72 -9.23 15.75
C ASP A 211 -22.68 -8.81 14.27
N ASP A 212 -23.02 -7.55 13.97
CA ASP A 212 -22.91 -6.93 12.64
C ASP A 212 -21.54 -6.29 12.37
N TYR A 213 -20.66 -6.26 13.38
CA TYR A 213 -19.34 -5.64 13.40
C TYR A 213 -19.34 -4.11 13.25
N LEU A 214 -20.47 -3.44 13.51
CA LEU A 214 -20.64 -2.01 13.25
C LEU A 214 -20.43 -1.11 14.48
N THR A 215 -20.34 -1.67 15.68
CA THR A 215 -20.15 -0.91 16.92
C THR A 215 -19.50 -1.75 18.01
N GLY A 216 -18.90 -1.13 19.02
CA GLY A 216 -18.44 -1.80 20.23
C GLY A 216 -19.60 -2.31 21.09
N THR A 217 -19.33 -3.37 21.86
CA THR A 217 -20.30 -3.98 22.80
C THR A 217 -20.17 -3.47 24.24
N GLY A 218 -19.14 -2.67 24.53
CA GLY A 218 -18.75 -2.32 25.89
C GLY A 218 -17.81 -3.33 26.57
N LYS A 219 -17.60 -4.52 25.98
CA LYS A 219 -16.68 -5.53 26.52
C LYS A 219 -15.26 -5.23 26.07
N VAL A 220 -14.52 -4.54 26.94
CA VAL A 220 -13.20 -3.97 26.63
C VAL A 220 -12.13 -4.43 27.63
N VAL A 221 -10.90 -4.56 27.15
CA VAL A 221 -9.69 -4.51 27.97
C VAL A 221 -8.92 -3.24 27.58
N GLN A 222 -8.59 -2.42 28.58
CA GLN A 222 -7.83 -1.18 28.40
C GLN A 222 -6.36 -1.41 28.76
N ALA A 223 -5.47 -0.53 28.27
CA ALA A 223 -4.05 -0.53 28.61
C ALA A 223 -3.37 -1.92 28.43
N VAL A 224 -3.68 -2.59 27.32
CA VAL A 224 -3.02 -3.83 26.91
C VAL A 224 -1.52 -3.61 26.75
N THR A 225 -1.13 -2.44 26.28
CA THR A 225 0.26 -1.97 26.22
C THR A 225 0.52 -0.84 27.23
N LYS A 226 1.79 -0.48 27.39
CA LYS A 226 2.18 0.72 28.14
C LYS A 226 1.95 1.97 27.27
N GLU A 227 2.17 3.14 27.85
CA GLU A 227 2.19 4.42 27.11
C GLU A 227 3.19 4.38 25.93
N SER A 228 3.04 5.33 25.01
CA SER A 228 3.91 5.52 23.83
C SER A 228 3.90 4.35 22.84
N THR A 229 2.74 3.74 22.61
CA THR A 229 2.55 2.74 21.56
C THR A 229 1.51 3.20 20.53
N GLU A 230 1.46 2.55 19.36
CA GLU A 230 0.39 2.72 18.37
C GLU A 230 0.44 1.55 17.36
N ALA A 231 -0.25 1.69 16.22
CA ALA A 231 -0.19 0.76 15.11
C ALA A 231 -0.46 -0.72 15.50
N PRO A 232 -1.57 -1.01 16.20
CA PRO A 232 -1.88 -2.37 16.63
C PRO A 232 -2.09 -3.29 15.43
N ALA A 233 -1.74 -4.56 15.59
CA ALA A 233 -2.10 -5.65 14.69
C ALA A 233 -2.48 -6.90 15.50
N LEU A 234 -3.75 -7.29 15.46
CA LEU A 234 -4.34 -8.35 16.29
C LEU A 234 -4.61 -9.60 15.46
N PHE A 235 -4.03 -10.74 15.86
CA PHE A 235 -4.24 -12.00 15.16
C PHE A 235 -4.17 -13.21 16.10
N LYS A 236 -4.58 -14.38 15.59
CA LYS A 236 -4.60 -15.63 16.33
C LYS A 236 -3.83 -16.72 15.60
N ARG A 237 -3.01 -17.46 16.33
CA ARG A 237 -2.28 -18.64 15.83
C ARG A 237 -2.30 -19.75 16.86
N LYS A 238 -2.78 -20.94 16.46
CA LYS A 238 -2.79 -22.16 17.29
C LYS A 238 -3.36 -21.94 18.71
N GLY A 239 -4.45 -21.18 18.81
CA GLY A 239 -5.13 -20.88 20.08
C GLY A 239 -4.47 -19.78 20.93
N ILE A 240 -3.40 -19.15 20.46
CA ILE A 240 -2.74 -18.01 21.10
C ILE A 240 -3.12 -16.74 20.32
N TYR A 241 -3.51 -15.69 21.04
CA TYR A 241 -3.76 -14.36 20.49
C TYR A 241 -2.48 -13.53 20.61
N TYR A 242 -2.20 -12.75 19.58
CA TYR A 242 -1.01 -11.92 19.46
C TYR A 242 -1.45 -10.50 19.13
N LEU A 243 -0.83 -9.53 19.79
CA LEU A 243 -0.94 -8.11 19.47
C LEU A 243 0.47 -7.62 19.15
N ILE A 244 0.75 -7.33 17.88
CA ILE A 244 1.95 -6.57 17.48
C ILE A 244 1.59 -5.08 17.52
N TYR A 245 2.56 -4.24 17.88
CA TYR A 245 2.40 -2.79 17.93
C TYR A 245 3.75 -2.10 17.76
N SER A 246 3.72 -0.82 17.39
CA SER A 246 4.94 -0.01 17.36
C SER A 246 5.28 0.51 18.75
N ASP A 247 6.58 0.49 19.09
CA ASP A 247 7.11 1.10 20.29
C ASP A 247 8.49 1.77 20.04
N PRO A 248 8.60 3.11 20.10
CA PRO A 248 7.55 4.07 20.45
C PRO A 248 6.53 4.31 19.30
N ASN A 249 5.45 5.03 19.60
CA ASN A 249 4.66 5.72 18.59
C ASN A 249 5.47 6.85 17.92
N CYS A 250 5.30 7.00 16.61
CA CYS A 250 6.00 7.95 15.77
C CYS A 250 5.35 8.01 14.38
N GLY A 251 4.45 8.98 14.17
CA GLY A 251 3.82 9.20 12.87
C GLY A 251 4.84 9.52 11.77
N TYR A 252 4.79 8.78 10.66
CA TYR A 252 5.63 8.96 9.46
C TYR A 252 7.15 8.84 9.68
N CYS A 253 7.61 8.29 10.79
CA CYS A 253 9.03 8.16 11.10
C CYS A 253 9.70 7.08 10.24
N GLY A 254 10.98 7.29 9.87
CA GLY A 254 11.74 6.35 9.03
C GLY A 254 12.14 5.03 9.71
N GLY A 255 11.50 4.69 10.84
CA GLY A 255 11.77 3.50 11.64
C GLY A 255 11.22 3.61 13.06
N THR A 256 10.48 2.60 13.49
CA THR A 256 10.01 2.42 14.89
C THR A 256 10.27 1.00 15.36
N GLY A 257 10.35 0.77 16.67
CA GLY A 257 10.41 -0.59 17.20
C GLY A 257 9.11 -1.36 16.91
N ALA A 258 9.22 -2.67 16.83
CA ALA A 258 8.06 -3.56 16.86
C ALA A 258 8.18 -4.51 18.04
N SER A 259 7.13 -4.55 18.84
CA SER A 259 6.98 -5.47 19.96
C SER A 259 5.68 -6.24 19.85
N TYR A 260 5.56 -7.34 20.59
CA TYR A 260 4.31 -8.08 20.68
C TYR A 260 3.99 -8.53 22.09
N ARG A 261 2.69 -8.74 22.34
CA ARG A 261 2.15 -9.42 23.52
C ARG A 261 1.32 -10.63 23.11
N THR A 262 1.12 -11.55 24.05
CA THR A 262 0.30 -12.75 23.84
C THR A 262 -0.78 -12.91 24.89
N ALA A 263 -1.87 -13.58 24.53
CA ALA A 263 -2.97 -13.92 25.44
C ALA A 263 -3.65 -15.23 25.07
N LYS A 264 -4.43 -15.77 26.01
CA LYS A 264 -5.31 -16.94 25.80
C LYS A 264 -6.72 -16.57 25.32
N SER A 265 -7.07 -15.28 25.39
CA SER A 265 -8.32 -14.73 24.84
C SER A 265 -8.07 -13.31 24.32
N PRO A 266 -8.92 -12.78 23.41
CA PRO A 266 -8.76 -11.41 22.89
C PRO A 266 -8.79 -10.33 23.98
N LEU A 267 -9.53 -10.57 25.06
CA LEU A 267 -9.64 -9.63 26.20
C LEU A 267 -8.63 -9.94 27.32
N GLY A 268 -7.64 -10.79 27.04
CA GLY A 268 -6.54 -11.09 27.94
C GLY A 268 -6.75 -12.30 28.87
N PRO A 269 -6.00 -12.37 29.99
CA PRO A 269 -4.92 -11.45 30.35
C PRO A 269 -3.78 -11.49 29.32
N TRP A 270 -3.16 -10.33 29.09
CA TRP A 270 -2.06 -10.16 28.14
C TRP A 270 -0.70 -10.26 28.84
N SER A 271 0.29 -10.86 28.17
CA SER A 271 1.66 -11.00 28.66
C SER A 271 2.40 -9.65 28.68
N GLU A 272 3.59 -9.66 29.26
CA GLU A 272 4.59 -8.60 29.01
C GLU A 272 4.97 -8.55 27.53
N GLY A 273 5.43 -7.36 27.10
CA GLY A 273 5.84 -7.09 25.73
C GLY A 273 7.22 -7.68 25.43
N ILE A 274 7.37 -8.27 24.24
CA ILE A 274 8.63 -8.80 23.72
C ILE A 274 8.97 -8.06 22.43
N LYS A 275 10.13 -7.40 22.41
CA LYS A 275 10.64 -6.70 21.23
C LYS A 275 11.13 -7.69 20.17
N ILE A 276 10.71 -7.48 18.93
CA ILE A 276 11.05 -8.32 17.77
C ILE A 276 11.76 -7.55 16.64
N SER A 277 11.75 -6.22 16.67
CA SER A 277 12.53 -5.37 15.77
C SER A 277 12.84 -4.01 16.41
N ASP A 278 14.02 -3.46 16.15
CA ASP A 278 14.39 -2.12 16.63
C ASP A 278 13.86 -0.99 15.74
N ASN A 279 13.62 -1.27 14.46
CA ASN A 279 13.28 -0.24 13.46
C ASN A 279 12.21 -0.69 12.45
N SER A 280 11.61 -1.87 12.65
CA SER A 280 10.58 -2.45 11.76
C SER A 280 11.01 -2.49 10.29
N CYS A 281 12.31 -2.72 10.05
CA CYS A 281 12.91 -2.72 8.72
C CYS A 281 12.91 -1.36 8.01
N GLY A 282 12.99 -0.28 8.77
CA GLY A 282 13.03 1.10 8.25
C GLY A 282 11.64 1.71 8.07
N GLY A 283 10.66 1.26 8.86
CA GLY A 283 9.28 1.73 8.78
C GLY A 283 8.52 1.61 10.08
N GLN A 284 7.20 1.57 9.98
CA GLN A 284 6.29 1.37 11.10
C GLN A 284 5.39 0.15 10.84
N PRO A 285 5.10 -0.69 11.86
CA PRO A 285 4.07 -1.73 11.76
C PRO A 285 2.76 -1.18 11.19
N SER A 286 2.14 -1.96 10.32
CA SER A 286 0.89 -1.57 9.65
C SER A 286 -0.20 -2.59 9.99
N PHE A 287 0.06 -3.85 9.68
CA PHE A 287 -0.87 -4.97 9.85
C PHE A 287 -0.15 -6.31 10.05
N VAL A 288 -0.91 -7.33 10.48
CA VAL A 288 -0.52 -8.75 10.35
C VAL A 288 -1.66 -9.55 9.72
N SER A 289 -1.51 -9.90 8.45
CA SER A 289 -2.54 -10.62 7.72
C SER A 289 -2.45 -12.12 7.94
N SER A 290 -3.54 -12.72 8.40
CA SER A 290 -3.67 -14.17 8.51
C SER A 290 -4.13 -14.78 7.18
N ILE A 291 -3.19 -15.33 6.41
CA ILE A 291 -3.45 -15.91 5.09
C ILE A 291 -3.51 -17.45 5.23
N LYS A 292 -4.69 -18.02 5.08
CA LYS A 292 -4.91 -19.47 5.11
C LYS A 292 -4.56 -20.07 3.74
N LEU A 293 -3.47 -20.84 3.64
CA LEU A 293 -3.09 -21.56 2.42
C LEU A 293 -3.28 -23.07 2.59
N LYS A 294 -3.44 -23.80 1.47
CA LYS A 294 -3.49 -25.27 1.48
C LYS A 294 -2.24 -25.91 2.09
N THR A 295 -1.10 -25.23 1.97
CA THR A 295 0.21 -25.67 2.47
C THR A 295 0.47 -25.24 3.93
N GLY A 296 -0.46 -24.52 4.55
CA GLY A 296 -0.33 -23.99 5.91
C GLY A 296 -0.59 -22.48 5.99
N ASP A 297 -0.83 -22.01 7.21
CA ASP A 297 -1.13 -20.59 7.48
C ASP A 297 0.13 -19.72 7.41
N VAL A 298 0.02 -18.57 6.76
CA VAL A 298 1.04 -17.52 6.72
C VAL A 298 0.53 -16.32 7.51
N PHE A 299 1.37 -15.76 8.37
CA PHE A 299 1.11 -14.52 9.10
C PHE A 299 2.03 -13.44 8.51
N LEU A 300 1.49 -12.66 7.59
CA LEU A 300 2.25 -11.66 6.85
C LEU A 300 2.33 -10.37 7.65
N PHE A 301 3.51 -10.04 8.16
CA PHE A 301 3.78 -8.75 8.77
C PHE A 301 3.96 -7.71 7.67
N GLY A 302 3.22 -6.61 7.79
CA GLY A 302 3.37 -5.43 6.96
C GLY A 302 3.92 -4.24 7.73
N SER A 303 4.81 -3.49 7.09
CA SER A 303 5.31 -2.23 7.57
C SER A 303 5.34 -1.19 6.45
N ASP A 304 4.84 0.01 6.73
CA ASP A 304 4.96 1.17 5.86
C ASP A 304 6.34 1.81 6.09
N LEU A 305 7.13 1.85 5.02
CA LEU A 305 8.47 2.42 4.99
C LEU A 305 8.34 3.93 4.74
N TRP A 306 7.84 4.63 5.75
CA TRP A 306 7.63 6.07 5.69
C TRP A 306 8.91 6.84 5.38
N ASN A 307 8.75 7.96 4.69
CA ASN A 307 9.86 8.78 4.22
C ASN A 307 10.36 9.78 5.28
N ASN A 308 10.37 9.39 6.56
CA ASN A 308 10.84 10.20 7.68
C ASN A 308 10.22 11.61 7.72
N ALA A 309 8.90 11.67 7.71
CA ALA A 309 8.10 12.90 7.63
C ALA A 309 8.46 13.81 6.44
N ALA A 310 8.93 13.23 5.33
CA ALA A 310 9.03 13.96 4.07
C ALA A 310 7.64 14.41 3.62
N LYS A 311 7.58 15.60 3.02
CA LYS A 311 6.35 16.28 2.56
C LYS A 311 5.64 15.63 1.37
N ASN A 312 6.02 14.41 1.02
CA ASN A 312 5.38 13.63 -0.03
C ASN A 312 5.35 12.16 0.42
N GLU A 313 4.32 11.86 1.19
CA GLU A 313 4.00 10.58 1.78
C GLU A 313 3.71 9.52 0.72
N SER A 314 3.24 9.92 -0.47
CA SER A 314 2.94 9.01 -1.58
C SER A 314 4.17 8.33 -2.21
N LEU A 315 5.38 8.74 -1.80
CA LEU A 315 6.64 8.10 -2.19
C LEU A 315 7.09 7.02 -1.18
N ALA A 316 6.35 6.80 -0.09
CA ALA A 316 6.66 5.76 0.87
C ALA A 316 6.55 4.38 0.20
N ASN A 317 7.27 3.39 0.73
CA ASN A 317 7.20 2.02 0.23
C ASN A 317 6.73 1.06 1.32
N TYR A 318 6.82 -0.23 1.04
CA TYR A 318 6.31 -1.28 1.89
C TYR A 318 7.38 -2.33 2.17
N TYR A 319 7.40 -2.81 3.41
CA TYR A 319 8.06 -4.05 3.78
C TYR A 319 6.99 -5.09 4.14
N TRP A 320 6.99 -6.21 3.43
CA TRP A 320 6.11 -7.35 3.72
C TRP A 320 6.93 -8.62 3.88
N ALA A 321 6.71 -9.35 4.97
CA ALA A 321 7.36 -10.65 5.18
C ALA A 321 6.57 -11.55 6.12
N PRO A 322 6.62 -12.89 5.95
CA PRO A 322 6.03 -13.80 6.90
C PRO A 322 6.76 -13.74 8.24
N LEU A 323 5.99 -13.66 9.33
CA LEU A 323 6.49 -13.87 10.68
C LEU A 323 6.95 -15.32 10.84
N LYS A 324 8.01 -15.52 11.62
CA LYS A 324 8.51 -16.83 12.01
C LYS A 324 8.27 -17.03 13.49
N PHE A 325 7.94 -18.26 13.87
CA PHE A 325 7.59 -18.62 15.24
C PHE A 325 8.50 -19.74 15.73
N ASN A 326 8.81 -19.73 17.02
CA ASN A 326 9.36 -20.89 17.74
C ASN A 326 8.26 -21.94 17.99
N GLU A 327 8.67 -23.12 18.45
CA GLU A 327 7.74 -24.23 18.76
C GLU A 327 6.77 -23.86 19.89
N ASP A 328 7.23 -23.08 20.87
CA ASP A 328 6.44 -22.57 22.00
C ASP A 328 5.44 -21.46 21.61
N GLY A 329 5.47 -21.01 20.35
CA GLY A 329 4.60 -19.96 19.85
C GLY A 329 5.18 -18.54 19.96
N SER A 330 6.35 -18.33 20.56
CA SER A 330 7.00 -17.01 20.56
C SER A 330 7.39 -16.59 19.12
N ILE A 331 7.26 -15.29 18.81
CA ILE A 331 7.67 -14.72 17.53
C ILE A 331 9.19 -14.55 17.52
N LYS A 332 9.85 -15.02 16.46
CA LYS A 332 11.29 -14.82 16.24
C LYS A 332 11.57 -13.37 15.82
N PRO A 333 12.73 -12.79 16.18
CA PRO A 333 13.13 -11.47 15.70
C PRO A 333 13.03 -11.33 14.17
N ILE A 334 12.61 -10.16 13.70
CA ILE A 334 12.44 -9.86 12.28
C ILE A 334 13.81 -9.57 11.66
N ALA A 335 14.22 -10.42 10.72
CA ALA A 335 15.53 -10.34 10.07
C ALA A 335 15.60 -9.40 8.84
N CYS A 336 14.54 -8.64 8.55
CA CYS A 336 14.44 -7.71 7.42
C CYS A 336 14.90 -8.27 6.08
N GLN A 337 14.05 -9.09 5.46
CA GLN A 337 14.36 -9.79 4.22
C GLN A 337 14.22 -8.87 2.99
N ASN A 338 15.27 -8.83 2.16
CA ASN A 338 15.23 -8.13 0.86
C ASN A 338 14.17 -8.70 -0.07
N THR A 339 14.02 -10.03 -0.07
CA THR A 339 13.12 -10.75 -0.96
C THR A 339 12.31 -11.77 -0.18
N VAL A 340 11.06 -11.98 -0.60
CA VAL A 340 10.13 -12.90 0.03
C VAL A 340 9.50 -13.78 -1.05
N ALA A 341 9.61 -15.08 -0.87
CA ALA A 341 8.94 -16.06 -1.71
C ALA A 341 7.46 -16.19 -1.28
N VAL A 342 6.55 -16.02 -2.24
CA VAL A 342 5.11 -16.24 -2.09
C VAL A 342 4.73 -17.46 -2.93
N PRO A 343 3.87 -18.36 -2.42
CA PRO A 343 3.37 -19.47 -3.21
C PRO A 343 2.54 -18.99 -4.42
N GLY A 344 2.96 -19.35 -5.64
CA GLY A 344 2.18 -19.19 -6.87
C GLY A 344 2.77 -18.23 -7.92
N SER A 345 2.85 -18.72 -9.16
CA SER A 345 3.23 -18.04 -10.42
C SER A 345 4.73 -17.76 -10.66
N THR A 346 5.13 -17.64 -11.94
CA THR A 346 6.53 -17.59 -12.43
C THR A 346 7.03 -16.19 -12.79
N LYS A 347 6.31 -15.10 -12.48
CA LYS A 347 6.67 -13.78 -13.01
C LYS A 347 7.80 -13.11 -12.22
N THR A 348 8.78 -12.58 -12.96
CA THR A 348 9.84 -11.73 -12.42
C THR A 348 9.32 -10.32 -12.13
N ASP A 349 9.69 -9.78 -10.98
CA ASP A 349 9.32 -8.44 -10.52
C ASP A 349 10.21 -7.37 -11.20
N GLU A 350 9.68 -6.66 -12.19
CA GLU A 350 10.39 -5.60 -12.93
C GLU A 350 10.61 -4.32 -12.10
N SER A 351 9.99 -4.21 -10.91
CA SER A 351 10.08 -3.03 -10.03
C SER A 351 11.50 -2.73 -9.54
N LEU A 352 12.37 -3.75 -9.50
CA LEU A 352 13.73 -3.65 -8.99
C LEU A 352 14.62 -2.64 -9.72
N ASN A 353 14.28 -2.27 -10.95
CA ASN A 353 15.15 -1.49 -11.82
C ASN A 353 14.98 0.02 -11.63
N TYR A 354 13.90 0.49 -11.02
CA TYR A 354 13.54 1.91 -10.99
C TYR A 354 13.49 2.48 -9.58
N ALA A 355 13.78 3.77 -9.45
CA ALA A 355 13.59 4.54 -8.23
C ALA A 355 13.14 5.97 -8.55
N PRO A 356 12.23 6.55 -7.76
CA PRO A 356 11.77 7.91 -7.97
C PRO A 356 12.89 8.91 -7.68
N GLY A 357 12.99 9.96 -8.50
CA GLY A 357 13.80 11.13 -8.23
C GLY A 357 13.06 12.39 -8.66
N CYS A 358 13.11 13.44 -7.82
CA CYS A 358 12.43 14.70 -8.06
C CYS A 358 13.46 15.83 -8.17
N ASP A 359 13.82 16.15 -9.40
CA ASP A 359 14.95 17.02 -9.71
C ASP A 359 14.67 17.97 -10.88
N ILE A 360 13.61 17.77 -11.67
CA ILE A 360 13.27 18.66 -12.78
C ILE A 360 12.80 20.01 -12.23
N ASN A 361 13.54 21.07 -12.56
CA ASN A 361 13.31 22.45 -12.16
C ASN A 361 14.00 23.41 -13.17
N ALA A 362 14.04 24.71 -12.89
CA ALA A 362 14.67 25.71 -13.77
C ALA A 362 16.15 25.41 -14.09
N ALA A 363 16.90 24.77 -13.19
CA ALA A 363 18.31 24.45 -13.38
C ALA A 363 18.54 23.08 -14.01
N THR A 364 17.59 22.15 -13.90
CA THR A 364 17.77 20.74 -14.26
C THR A 364 16.74 20.30 -15.28
N LYS A 365 17.25 19.94 -16.45
CA LYS A 365 16.51 19.29 -17.55
C LYS A 365 16.93 17.82 -17.63
N ARG A 366 16.01 16.95 -18.01
CA ARG A 366 16.28 15.53 -18.24
C ARG A 366 15.99 15.15 -19.68
N THR A 367 16.86 14.33 -20.25
CA THR A 367 16.80 13.97 -21.66
C THR A 367 17.09 12.49 -21.81
N THR A 368 16.35 11.81 -22.69
CA THR A 368 16.67 10.45 -23.12
C THR A 368 16.45 10.33 -24.61
N SER A 369 17.13 9.36 -25.24
CA SER A 369 17.02 9.10 -26.67
C SER A 369 16.47 7.71 -26.92
N PHE A 370 15.68 7.57 -27.98
CA PHE A 370 15.20 6.28 -28.47
C PHE A 370 15.47 6.16 -29.97
N LYS A 371 15.87 4.96 -30.40
CA LYS A 371 15.98 4.61 -31.81
C LYS A 371 14.66 3.98 -32.24
N ALA A 372 14.01 4.53 -33.27
CA ALA A 372 12.74 4.00 -33.74
C ALA A 372 12.94 2.59 -34.33
N ALA A 373 12.29 1.59 -33.72
CA ALA A 373 12.39 0.19 -34.15
C ALA A 373 11.73 -0.06 -35.52
N LYS A 374 10.78 0.78 -35.92
CA LYS A 374 10.08 0.71 -37.21
C LYS A 374 9.65 2.09 -37.68
N THR A 375 9.40 2.20 -38.99
CA THR A 375 8.81 3.39 -39.60
C THR A 375 7.31 3.39 -39.35
N GLY A 376 6.76 4.50 -38.88
CA GLY A 376 5.35 4.59 -38.53
C GLY A 376 4.96 5.90 -37.87
N LEU A 377 3.80 5.91 -37.22
CA LEU A 377 3.29 7.04 -36.45
C LEU A 377 3.50 6.76 -34.96
N LEU A 378 4.22 7.64 -34.25
CA LEU A 378 4.33 7.59 -32.79
C LEU A 378 3.05 8.15 -32.18
N THR A 379 2.16 7.27 -31.73
CA THR A 379 0.81 7.62 -31.23
C THR A 379 0.76 7.75 -29.72
N ASN A 380 1.65 7.07 -28.99
CA ASN A 380 1.70 7.14 -27.53
C ASN A 380 3.13 7.31 -27.02
N LEU A 381 3.30 8.23 -26.09
CA LEU A 381 4.43 8.35 -25.18
C LEU A 381 3.87 8.30 -23.75
N SER A 382 4.26 7.30 -22.97
CA SER A 382 3.95 7.19 -21.55
C SER A 382 5.20 7.50 -20.73
N LEU A 383 5.09 8.38 -19.75
CA LEU A 383 6.15 8.73 -18.81
C LEU A 383 5.66 8.49 -17.38
N SER A 384 6.41 7.76 -16.56
CA SER A 384 6.12 7.71 -15.13
C SER A 384 6.64 8.99 -14.49
N THR A 385 5.72 9.85 -14.02
CA THR A 385 6.06 11.17 -13.48
C THR A 385 5.15 11.57 -12.34
N PHE A 386 5.61 12.50 -11.52
CA PHE A 386 4.89 13.04 -10.37
C PHE A 386 5.35 14.46 -10.07
N LYS A 387 4.65 15.13 -9.16
CA LYS A 387 5.03 16.43 -8.61
C LYS A 387 5.38 16.34 -7.13
N SER A 388 6.20 17.25 -6.65
CA SER A 388 6.48 17.39 -5.22
C SER A 388 6.77 18.83 -4.82
N ALA A 389 6.50 19.16 -3.56
CA ALA A 389 6.78 20.46 -2.94
C ALA A 389 6.17 21.67 -3.69
N TYR A 390 4.96 21.48 -4.24
CA TYR A 390 4.11 22.53 -4.82
C TYR A 390 4.78 23.29 -5.99
N PRO A 391 5.01 22.64 -7.14
CA PRO A 391 5.60 23.29 -8.30
C PRO A 391 4.77 24.48 -8.79
N ASP A 392 5.45 25.58 -9.06
CA ASP A 392 4.88 26.88 -9.42
C ASP A 392 4.88 27.15 -10.93
N ALA A 393 5.41 26.23 -11.74
CA ALA A 393 5.40 26.31 -13.20
C ALA A 393 5.08 24.95 -13.84
N GLU A 394 4.72 24.97 -15.11
CA GLU A 394 4.28 23.78 -15.87
C GLU A 394 5.44 22.88 -16.30
N LEU A 395 5.16 21.59 -16.45
CA LEU A 395 6.11 20.61 -17.00
C LEU A 395 6.08 20.71 -18.52
N GLN A 396 7.25 20.90 -19.13
CA GLN A 396 7.43 20.96 -20.58
C GLN A 396 8.07 19.66 -21.06
N ILE A 397 7.46 19.03 -22.07
CA ILE A 397 7.95 17.79 -22.68
C ILE A 397 8.06 18.01 -24.18
N THR A 398 9.24 17.79 -24.74
CA THR A 398 9.48 17.92 -26.18
C THR A 398 10.03 16.64 -26.77
N ILE A 399 9.71 16.40 -28.04
CA ILE A 399 10.27 15.32 -28.85
C ILE A 399 10.94 15.94 -30.07
N SER A 400 12.23 15.67 -30.25
CA SER A 400 13.03 16.17 -31.38
C SER A 400 13.67 15.01 -32.15
N ALA A 401 13.98 15.23 -33.43
CA ALA A 401 14.92 14.35 -34.12
C ALA A 401 16.34 14.63 -33.60
N GLU A 402 17.19 13.60 -33.55
CA GLU A 402 18.59 13.77 -33.17
C GLU A 402 19.29 14.83 -34.05
N GLY A 403 20.00 15.76 -33.41
CA GLY A 403 20.68 16.87 -34.08
C GLY A 403 19.79 18.03 -34.54
N SER A 404 18.50 18.06 -34.14
CA SER A 404 17.59 19.17 -34.43
C SER A 404 17.27 20.00 -33.19
N ASP A 405 17.45 21.32 -33.30
CA ASP A 405 17.08 22.29 -32.26
C ASP A 405 15.58 22.60 -32.23
N GLN A 406 14.83 22.19 -33.26
CA GLN A 406 13.39 22.42 -33.35
C GLN A 406 12.60 21.17 -32.96
N PRO A 407 11.72 21.25 -31.95
CA PRO A 407 10.92 20.10 -31.55
C PRO A 407 9.93 19.71 -32.64
N LEU A 408 9.84 18.40 -32.92
CA LEU A 408 8.79 17.82 -33.74
C LEU A 408 7.42 17.92 -33.03
N LYS A 409 7.44 17.86 -31.70
CA LYS A 409 6.26 18.02 -30.85
C LYS A 409 6.65 18.59 -29.49
N SER A 410 5.79 19.45 -28.95
CA SER A 410 5.89 19.97 -27.59
C SER A 410 4.57 19.77 -26.85
N PHE A 411 4.68 19.51 -25.55
CA PHE A 411 3.57 19.39 -24.62
C PHE A 411 3.85 20.26 -23.40
N THR A 412 2.80 20.91 -22.94
CA THR A 412 2.78 21.69 -21.71
C THR A 412 1.78 21.04 -20.76
N VAL A 413 2.23 20.65 -19.58
CA VAL A 413 1.44 19.89 -18.61
C VAL A 413 1.34 20.68 -17.32
N ASN A 414 0.11 21.05 -17.00
CA ASN A 414 -0.20 21.77 -15.77
C ASN A 414 0.07 20.89 -14.53
N ALA A 415 0.66 21.49 -13.49
CA ALA A 415 0.95 20.82 -12.22
C ALA A 415 -0.28 20.16 -11.59
N GLY A 416 -1.47 20.75 -11.74
CA GLY A 416 -2.73 20.20 -11.22
C GLY A 416 -3.11 18.85 -11.82
N ARG A 417 -2.60 18.52 -13.02
CA ARG A 417 -2.87 17.25 -13.70
C ARG A 417 -1.95 16.12 -13.28
N LEU A 418 -0.87 16.43 -12.54
CA LEU A 418 0.11 15.44 -12.11
C LEU A 418 -0.19 15.01 -10.68
N SER A 419 -0.07 13.71 -10.43
CA SER A 419 -0.18 13.13 -9.09
C SER A 419 1.08 13.43 -8.28
N TRP A 420 0.96 13.39 -6.95
CA TRP A 420 2.11 13.37 -6.05
C TRP A 420 2.81 12.00 -6.05
N SER A 421 2.08 10.94 -6.40
CA SER A 421 2.59 9.59 -6.60
C SER A 421 3.04 9.39 -8.06
N PRO A 422 4.09 8.60 -8.35
CA PRO A 422 4.48 8.24 -9.71
C PRO A 422 3.34 7.58 -10.49
N LYS A 423 2.76 8.28 -11.46
CA LYS A 423 1.72 7.75 -12.36
C LYS A 423 2.11 7.97 -13.82
N ASN A 424 1.56 7.14 -14.71
CA ASN A 424 1.79 7.24 -16.14
C ASN A 424 1.06 8.46 -16.73
N LEU A 425 1.84 9.45 -17.15
CA LEU A 425 1.39 10.51 -18.03
C LEU A 425 1.44 10.00 -19.48
N VAL A 426 0.27 9.76 -20.07
CA VAL A 426 0.14 9.37 -21.48
C VAL A 426 -0.07 10.61 -22.36
N LEU A 427 0.81 10.76 -23.34
CA LEU A 427 0.81 11.82 -24.34
C LEU A 427 0.62 11.22 -25.74
N HIS A 428 0.05 12.01 -26.65
CA HIS A 428 -0.22 11.61 -28.04
C HIS A 428 0.57 12.50 -29.02
N PRO A 429 1.82 12.13 -29.37
CA PRO A 429 2.67 12.95 -30.22
C PRO A 429 2.14 13.14 -31.64
N GLU A 430 1.62 12.05 -32.23
CA GLU A 430 1.18 12.00 -33.62
C GLU A 430 2.29 12.44 -34.61
N ILE A 431 3.54 12.03 -34.33
CA ILE A 431 4.70 12.34 -35.16
C ILE A 431 5.14 11.13 -35.98
N LYS A 432 5.56 11.36 -37.23
CA LYS A 432 6.13 10.30 -38.07
C LYS A 432 7.56 10.00 -37.62
N VAL A 433 7.86 8.73 -37.39
CA VAL A 433 9.20 8.24 -37.07
C VAL A 433 9.69 7.28 -38.15
N ILE A 434 10.99 7.24 -38.37
CA ILE A 434 11.65 6.44 -39.41
C ILE A 434 12.51 5.37 -38.73
N ALA A 435 12.36 4.12 -39.17
CA ALA A 435 13.15 3.00 -38.66
C ALA A 435 14.65 3.32 -38.65
N GLY A 436 15.29 3.06 -37.53
CA GLY A 436 16.73 3.26 -37.35
C GLY A 436 17.17 4.71 -37.12
N LYS A 437 16.27 5.70 -37.20
CA LYS A 437 16.57 7.08 -36.77
C LYS A 437 16.39 7.23 -35.26
N THR A 438 17.20 8.09 -34.67
CA THR A 438 17.16 8.44 -33.25
C THR A 438 16.30 9.69 -33.04
N TYR A 439 15.56 9.67 -31.94
CA TYR A 439 14.73 10.77 -31.47
C TYR A 439 15.02 10.99 -29.99
N THR A 440 14.80 12.20 -29.53
CA THR A 440 15.13 12.61 -28.17
C THR A 440 13.86 13.12 -27.49
N ILE A 441 13.61 12.64 -26.27
CA ILE A 441 12.57 13.13 -25.36
C ILE A 441 13.26 14.03 -24.33
N SER A 442 12.81 15.27 -24.23
CA SER A 442 13.36 16.30 -23.36
C SER A 442 12.29 16.76 -22.38
N ILE A 443 12.62 16.78 -21.09
CA ILE A 443 11.71 17.11 -19.99
C ILE A 443 12.34 18.24 -19.18
N SER A 444 11.63 19.36 -19.09
CA SER A 444 12.13 20.59 -18.43
C SER A 444 10.99 21.36 -17.79
N SER A 445 11.33 22.30 -16.91
CA SER A 445 10.38 23.28 -16.40
C SER A 445 11.11 24.55 -16.01
N THR A 446 10.37 25.65 -15.87
CA THR A 446 10.89 26.92 -15.32
C THR A 446 10.58 27.07 -13.83
N ILE A 447 10.25 25.97 -13.14
CA ILE A 447 9.94 25.93 -11.70
C ILE A 447 11.02 26.66 -10.89
N SER A 448 10.56 27.53 -9.99
CA SER A 448 11.40 28.17 -8.97
C SER A 448 11.21 27.55 -7.58
N LYS A 449 10.07 26.89 -7.32
CA LYS A 449 9.75 26.19 -6.08
C LYS A 449 9.25 24.78 -6.35
N GLY A 450 9.78 23.78 -5.66
CA GLY A 450 9.37 22.38 -5.83
C GLY A 450 10.05 21.69 -7.02
N CYS A 451 9.50 20.57 -7.46
CA CYS A 451 10.06 19.80 -8.58
C CYS A 451 9.02 18.91 -9.25
N TYR A 452 9.32 18.50 -10.47
CA TYR A 452 8.75 17.29 -11.07
C TYR A 452 9.73 16.14 -10.96
N GLY A 453 9.19 14.94 -10.79
CA GLY A 453 9.97 13.73 -10.70
C GLY A 453 9.67 12.71 -11.79
N LEU A 454 10.60 11.79 -11.94
CA LEU A 454 10.55 10.65 -12.85
C LEU A 454 10.98 9.38 -12.09
N GLU A 455 10.63 8.23 -12.67
CA GLU A 455 11.20 6.94 -12.27
C GLU A 455 12.50 6.71 -13.04
N TYR A 456 13.64 6.82 -12.35
CA TYR A 456 14.97 6.65 -12.94
C TYR A 456 15.45 5.20 -12.88
N ASP A 457 16.16 4.76 -13.91
CA ASP A 457 16.92 3.52 -13.85
C ASP A 457 18.01 3.66 -12.78
N ARG A 458 17.94 2.79 -11.76
CA ARG A 458 18.85 2.80 -10.62
C ARG A 458 20.31 2.68 -11.01
N ALA A 459 20.63 2.00 -12.12
CA ALA A 459 22.01 1.87 -12.58
C ALA A 459 22.62 3.20 -13.01
N THR A 460 21.78 4.18 -13.38
CA THR A 460 22.21 5.47 -13.93
C THR A 460 21.70 6.67 -13.14
N LYS A 461 20.89 6.47 -12.10
CA LYS A 461 20.20 7.52 -11.34
C LYS A 461 21.12 8.64 -10.84
N ASP A 462 22.32 8.29 -10.37
CA ASP A 462 23.30 9.26 -9.83
C ASP A 462 24.28 9.80 -10.90
N SER A 463 24.08 9.45 -12.17
CA SER A 463 24.87 9.98 -13.28
C SER A 463 24.38 11.37 -13.71
N ALA A 464 25.18 12.07 -14.53
CA ALA A 464 24.79 13.37 -15.08
C ALA A 464 23.55 13.30 -15.98
N GLU A 465 23.37 12.17 -16.67
CA GLU A 465 22.28 11.91 -17.62
C GLU A 465 21.57 10.59 -17.26
N PRO A 466 20.75 10.57 -16.20
CA PRO A 466 20.08 9.36 -15.76
C PRO A 466 19.00 8.94 -16.79
N ALA A 467 18.97 7.65 -17.10
CA ALA A 467 17.88 7.07 -17.87
C ALA A 467 16.60 7.02 -17.01
N PHE A 468 15.44 7.25 -17.62
CA PHE A 468 14.15 7.21 -16.95
C PHE A 468 13.15 6.32 -17.68
N LEU A 469 12.16 5.83 -16.94
CA LEU A 469 11.12 4.94 -17.43
C LEU A 469 10.16 5.66 -18.39
N TYR A 470 10.11 5.18 -19.63
CA TYR A 470 9.13 5.59 -20.63
C TYR A 470 8.65 4.39 -21.47
N LYS A 471 7.46 4.51 -22.06
CA LYS A 471 6.92 3.53 -23.02
C LYS A 471 6.44 4.25 -24.27
N LEU A 472 6.67 3.64 -25.43
CA LEU A 472 6.29 4.19 -26.73
C LEU A 472 5.40 3.22 -27.48
N THR A 473 4.43 3.74 -28.24
CA THR A 473 3.70 2.96 -29.25
C THR A 473 3.88 3.61 -30.61
N ILE A 474 4.50 2.87 -31.54
CA ILE A 474 4.58 3.25 -32.94
C ILE A 474 3.54 2.40 -33.68
N ALA A 475 2.49 3.02 -34.21
CA ALA A 475 1.55 2.37 -35.10
C ALA A 475 2.24 2.11 -36.45
N SER A 476 2.10 0.89 -36.97
CA SER A 476 2.45 0.64 -38.37
C SER A 476 1.47 1.43 -39.25
N LYS A 477 1.94 1.92 -40.40
CA LYS A 477 1.03 2.46 -41.41
C LYS A 477 0.08 1.38 -41.92
#